data_AF-A0A1V4EUP5-F1
#
_entry.id   AF-A0A1V4EUP5-F1
#
_cell.length_a   1.000
_cell.length_b   1.000
_cell.length_c   1.000
_cell.angle_alpha   90.00
_cell.angle_beta   90.00
_cell.angle_gamma   90.00
#
_symmetry.space_group_name_H-M   'P 1'
#
loop_
_entity.id
_entity.type
_entity.pdbx_description
1 polymer ?
#
loop_
_entity_poly.entity_id
_entity_poly.type
_entity_poly.pdbx_seq_one_letter_code
_entity_poly.pdbx_strand_id
1 'polypeptide(L)'
;MGRADIDFFLGGNGHGEYYDAFTPHAFACETDVLNEKGSGIVRTNFRWRHRERERGFTLIEMVVALFIAAVIMAITLPNLQVAGQKAAETACEGNQRVIRAALTEYDLTFHTFPVEATSALVITDLKNAGFLDSTPDCPSGGNYIITIAPNGTTATVSCSVHGQLGNQ
;
A
#
# COMPACT_ATOMS: atom_id res chain seq x y z
N MET A 1 -34.97 17.73 26.09
CA MET A 1 -35.53 18.47 24.93
C MET A 1 -34.51 19.50 24.50
N GLY A 2 -34.29 19.67 23.19
CA GLY A 2 -33.29 20.60 22.65
C GLY A 2 -32.97 20.27 21.20
N ARG A 3 -33.92 20.56 20.29
CA ARG A 3 -33.67 20.57 18.84
C ARG A 3 -33.45 22.02 18.44
N ALA A 4 -32.39 22.29 17.71
CA ALA A 4 -32.18 23.54 17.01
C ALA A 4 -32.09 23.20 15.52
N ASP A 5 -33.23 23.30 14.83
CA ASP A 5 -33.30 23.13 13.38
C ASP A 5 -32.71 24.40 12.72
N ILE A 6 -31.86 24.22 11.71
CA ILE A 6 -31.27 25.31 10.90
C ILE A 6 -31.82 25.16 9.49
N ASP A 7 -32.80 25.99 9.12
CA ASP A 7 -33.26 26.11 7.74
C ASP A 7 -33.92 27.48 7.50
N PHE A 8 -33.11 28.49 7.18
CA PHE A 8 -33.60 29.75 6.60
C PHE A 8 -32.49 30.52 5.86
N PHE A 9 -32.32 30.25 4.55
CA PHE A 9 -32.47 31.30 3.54
C PHE A 9 -32.56 30.74 2.11
N LEU A 10 -33.52 31.27 1.37
CA LEU A 10 -33.70 31.11 -0.08
C LEU A 10 -32.50 31.77 -0.80
N GLY A 11 -32.00 31.34 -1.96
CA GLY A 11 -32.72 30.95 -3.17
C GLY A 11 -32.65 32.09 -4.19
N GLY A 12 -31.81 31.96 -5.24
CA GLY A 12 -31.58 33.01 -6.23
C GLY A 12 -31.02 32.46 -7.55
N ASN A 13 -31.81 32.55 -8.63
CA ASN A 13 -31.46 32.02 -9.95
C ASN A 13 -30.59 32.99 -10.76
N GLY A 14 -29.67 32.46 -11.57
CA GLY A 14 -28.92 33.19 -12.58
C GLY A 14 -28.20 32.26 -13.55
N HIS A 15 -28.73 32.09 -14.77
CA HIS A 15 -28.09 31.29 -15.82
C HIS A 15 -26.92 32.06 -16.47
N GLY A 16 -25.86 31.34 -16.84
CA GLY A 16 -24.71 31.89 -17.55
C GLY A 16 -23.65 30.82 -17.83
N GLU A 17 -23.79 30.14 -18.97
CA GLU A 17 -22.85 29.11 -19.44
C GLU A 17 -21.49 29.73 -19.83
N TYR A 18 -20.38 29.16 -19.38
CA TYR A 18 -19.07 29.38 -20.02
C TYR A 18 -18.09 28.21 -19.87
N TYR A 19 -18.10 27.35 -20.88
CA TYR A 19 -17.09 26.31 -21.18
C TYR A 19 -16.06 26.89 -22.18
N ASP A 20 -14.79 26.49 -22.27
CA ASP A 20 -13.97 25.51 -21.54
C ASP A 20 -12.47 25.88 -21.77
N ALA A 21 -11.53 25.30 -21.01
CA ALA A 21 -10.24 24.75 -21.51
C ALA A 21 -9.17 24.55 -20.42
N PHE A 22 -8.69 23.30 -20.29
CA PHE A 22 -7.37 22.91 -19.74
C PHE A 22 -7.08 23.16 -18.24
N THR A 23 -7.77 22.43 -17.36
CA THR A 23 -7.28 22.09 -16.01
C THR A 23 -6.92 20.59 -15.91
N PRO A 24 -5.64 20.21 -15.72
CA PRO A 24 -5.24 18.80 -15.58
C PRO A 24 -5.42 18.31 -14.13
N HIS A 25 -6.67 18.14 -13.70
CA HIS A 25 -7.01 17.56 -12.39
C HIS A 25 -7.96 16.36 -12.55
N ALA A 26 -7.39 15.19 -12.85
CA ALA A 26 -8.11 13.92 -12.93
C ALA A 26 -7.25 12.72 -12.50
N PHE A 27 -6.58 12.84 -11.35
CA PHE A 27 -6.30 11.66 -10.51
C PHE A 27 -7.55 11.40 -9.66
N ALA A 28 -8.59 10.85 -10.28
CA ALA A 28 -9.77 10.39 -9.57
C ALA A 28 -9.46 9.03 -8.94
N CYS A 29 -9.42 8.98 -7.61
CA CYS A 29 -9.48 7.73 -6.86
C CYS A 29 -10.94 7.27 -6.83
N GLU A 30 -11.42 6.65 -7.90
CA GLU A 30 -12.74 6.03 -7.94
C GLU A 30 -12.62 4.64 -7.30
N THR A 31 -13.06 4.50 -6.04
CA THR A 31 -13.22 3.20 -5.40
C THR A 31 -14.50 2.55 -5.90
N ASP A 32 -14.39 1.73 -6.96
CA ASP A 32 -15.48 0.87 -7.41
C ASP A 32 -15.94 -0.06 -6.28
N VAL A 33 -17.16 0.14 -5.80
CA VAL A 33 -17.85 -0.82 -4.91
C VAL A 33 -18.22 -2.03 -5.76
N LEU A 34 -17.35 -3.05 -5.78
CA LEU A 34 -17.57 -4.27 -6.53
C LEU A 34 -18.71 -5.11 -5.92
N ASN A 35 -19.91 -4.88 -6.44
CA ASN A 35 -21.05 -5.79 -6.34
C ASN A 35 -20.67 -7.19 -6.87
N GLU A 36 -21.03 -8.25 -6.13
CA GLU A 36 -20.51 -9.63 -6.29
C GLU A 36 -20.99 -10.40 -7.55
N LYS A 37 -21.19 -9.73 -8.70
CA LYS A 37 -21.63 -10.37 -9.95
C LYS A 37 -20.65 -10.19 -11.11
N GLY A 38 -19.48 -10.80 -10.92
CA GLY A 38 -18.89 -11.72 -11.89
C GLY A 38 -18.43 -11.19 -13.26
N SER A 39 -17.12 -11.31 -13.50
CA SER A 39 -16.49 -11.34 -14.84
C SER A 39 -16.43 -10.02 -15.62
N GLY A 40 -15.86 -8.99 -14.99
CA GLY A 40 -15.29 -7.85 -15.71
C GLY A 40 -13.93 -8.20 -16.36
N ILE A 41 -13.93 -8.84 -17.53
CA ILE A 41 -12.69 -8.96 -18.33
C ILE A 41 -12.33 -7.57 -18.86
N VAL A 42 -11.29 -6.95 -18.29
CA VAL A 42 -10.77 -5.66 -18.77
C VAL A 42 -10.12 -5.84 -20.14
N ARG A 43 -10.90 -5.64 -21.21
CA ARG A 43 -10.43 -5.74 -22.60
C ARG A 43 -9.66 -4.47 -22.98
N THR A 44 -8.40 -4.37 -22.55
CA THR A 44 -7.46 -3.35 -23.04
C THR A 44 -7.19 -3.56 -24.53
N ASN A 45 -7.95 -2.85 -25.37
CA ASN A 45 -7.83 -2.92 -26.83
C ASN A 45 -6.55 -2.23 -27.32
N PHE A 46 -5.41 -2.90 -27.17
CA PHE A 46 -4.09 -2.42 -27.61
C PHE A 46 -3.93 -2.58 -29.13
N ARG A 47 -4.74 -1.84 -29.89
CA ARG A 47 -4.85 -1.94 -31.35
C ARG A 47 -3.71 -1.19 -32.05
N TRP A 48 -2.53 -1.82 -32.12
CA TRP A 48 -1.42 -1.38 -32.96
C TRP A 48 -1.85 -1.27 -34.42
N ARG A 49 -2.06 -0.05 -34.91
CA ARG A 49 -2.40 0.24 -36.30
C ARG A 49 -1.14 0.17 -37.17
N HIS A 50 -0.68 -1.05 -37.46
CA HIS A 50 0.37 -1.27 -38.46
C HIS A 50 -0.09 -0.68 -39.81
N ARG A 51 0.64 0.32 -40.30
CA ARG A 51 0.46 0.89 -41.63
C ARG A 51 1.62 0.42 -42.50
N GLU A 52 1.34 -0.58 -43.33
CA GLU A 52 2.33 -1.20 -44.21
C GLU A 52 2.99 -0.18 -45.16
N ARG A 53 4.26 0.07 -44.91
CA ARG A 53 5.26 0.46 -45.91
C ARG A 53 6.55 -0.22 -45.52
N GLU A 54 6.69 -1.46 -45.97
CA GLU A 54 7.85 -2.31 -45.66
C GLU A 54 9.13 -1.66 -46.19
N ARG A 55 9.93 -1.13 -45.26
CA ARG A 55 11.35 -0.90 -45.46
C ARG A 55 12.05 -1.98 -44.65
N GLY A 56 12.79 -2.86 -45.30
CA GLY A 56 13.51 -3.93 -44.63
C GLY A 56 14.48 -3.36 -43.60
N PHE A 57 14.40 -3.82 -42.36
CA PHE A 57 15.40 -3.50 -41.35
C PHE A 57 16.77 -4.01 -41.82
N THR A 58 17.78 -3.15 -41.79
CA THR A 58 19.16 -3.60 -41.92
C THR A 58 19.55 -4.35 -40.64
N LEU A 59 20.29 -5.46 -40.75
CA LEU A 59 20.70 -6.25 -39.57
C LEU A 59 21.46 -5.40 -38.54
N ILE A 60 22.24 -4.43 -39.01
CA ILE A 60 22.99 -3.50 -38.17
C ILE A 60 22.09 -2.61 -37.29
N GLU A 61 20.91 -2.21 -37.75
CA GLU A 61 19.99 -1.34 -37.01
C GLU A 61 19.54 -2.00 -35.70
N MET A 62 19.15 -3.29 -35.78
CA MET A 62 18.76 -4.07 -34.61
C MET A 62 19.97 -4.39 -33.71
N VAL A 63 21.14 -4.69 -34.29
CA VAL A 63 22.37 -4.98 -33.53
C VAL A 63 22.84 -3.77 -32.71
N VAL A 64 22.77 -2.55 -33.25
CA VAL A 64 23.12 -1.33 -32.50
C VAL A 64 22.09 -1.02 -31.41
N ALA A 65 20.80 -1.21 -31.68
CA ALA A 65 19.74 -0.99 -30.70
C ALA A 65 19.87 -1.92 -29.47
N LEU A 66 20.07 -3.23 -29.70
CA LEU A 66 20.25 -4.21 -28.61
C LEU A 66 21.57 -4.03 -27.86
N PHE A 67 22.62 -3.54 -28.53
CA PHE A 67 23.90 -3.18 -27.88
C PHE A 67 23.70 -2.06 -26.85
N ILE A 68 23.01 -0.98 -27.21
CA ILE A 68 22.73 0.14 -26.28
C ILE A 68 21.81 -0.33 -25.14
N ALA A 69 20.78 -1.13 -25.44
CA ALA A 69 19.87 -1.66 -24.43
C ALA A 69 20.58 -2.55 -23.39
N ALA A 70 21.55 -3.37 -23.82
CA ALA A 70 22.35 -4.20 -22.92
C ALA A 70 23.21 -3.37 -21.95
N VAL A 71 23.82 -2.28 -22.42
CA VAL A 71 24.61 -1.37 -21.57
C VAL A 71 23.74 -0.69 -20.51
N ILE A 72 22.53 -0.26 -20.87
CA ILE A 72 21.58 0.33 -19.92
C ILE A 72 21.16 -0.70 -18.86
N MET A 73 20.72 -1.89 -19.29
CA MET A 73 20.28 -2.95 -18.37
C MET A 73 21.38 -3.39 -17.40
N ALA A 74 22.64 -3.47 -17.85
CA ALA A 74 23.78 -3.82 -17.00
C ALA A 74 23.98 -2.85 -15.81
N ILE A 75 23.66 -1.57 -15.99
CA ILE A 75 23.76 -0.54 -14.93
C ILE A 75 22.49 -0.51 -14.06
N THR A 76 21.31 -0.72 -14.65
CA THR A 76 20.02 -0.60 -13.94
C THR A 76 19.70 -1.81 -13.05
N LEU A 77 19.93 -3.03 -13.52
CA LEU A 77 19.52 -4.26 -12.82
C LEU A 77 20.07 -4.45 -11.38
N PRO A 78 21.35 -4.17 -11.05
CA PRO A 78 21.83 -4.38 -9.68
C PRO A 78 21.11 -3.50 -8.64
N ASN A 79 20.72 -2.28 -9.03
CA ASN A 79 20.05 -1.33 -8.14
C ASN A 79 18.61 -1.77 -7.81
N LEU A 80 17.96 -2.54 -8.69
CA LEU A 80 16.58 -3.01 -8.48
C LEU A 80 16.47 -3.99 -7.31
N GLN A 81 17.49 -4.84 -7.09
CA GLN A 81 17.51 -5.79 -5.97
C GLN A 81 17.65 -5.06 -4.63
N VAL A 82 18.54 -4.08 -4.56
CA VAL A 82 18.75 -3.24 -3.35
C VAL A 82 17.50 -2.41 -3.05
N ALA A 83 16.84 -1.86 -4.08
CA ALA A 83 15.57 -1.16 -3.92
C ALA A 83 14.47 -2.09 -3.40
N GLY A 84 14.39 -3.33 -3.91
CA GLY A 84 13.44 -4.34 -3.43
C GLY A 84 13.65 -4.72 -1.96
N GLN A 85 14.91 -4.92 -1.52
CA GLN A 85 15.23 -5.20 -0.12
C GLN A 85 14.81 -4.05 0.79
N LYS A 86 15.14 -2.80 0.43
CA LYS A 86 14.73 -1.60 1.19
C LYS A 86 13.22 -1.38 1.23
N ALA A 87 12.51 -1.75 0.15
CA ALA A 87 11.05 -1.71 0.13
C ALA A 87 10.45 -2.77 1.07
N ALA A 88 10.98 -3.99 1.08
CA ALA A 88 10.57 -5.07 1.97
C ALA A 88 10.81 -4.73 3.46
N GLU A 89 11.97 -4.14 3.75
CA GLU A 89 12.34 -3.56 5.04
C GLU A 89 11.36 -2.47 5.50
N THR A 90 11.12 -1.45 4.66
CA THR A 90 10.19 -0.35 4.94
C THR A 90 8.76 -0.84 5.16
N ALA A 91 8.30 -1.80 4.36
CA ALA A 91 6.97 -2.42 4.52
C ALA A 91 6.88 -3.23 5.83
N CYS A 92 7.95 -3.95 6.19
CA CYS A 92 8.00 -4.66 7.47
C CYS A 92 7.95 -3.69 8.67
N GLU A 93 8.65 -2.55 8.61
CA GLU A 93 8.54 -1.50 9.63
C GLU A 93 7.14 -0.90 9.71
N GLY A 94 6.47 -0.68 8.57
CA GLY A 94 5.07 -0.25 8.53
C GLY A 94 4.17 -1.21 9.29
N ASN A 95 4.27 -2.52 9.01
CA ASN A 95 3.55 -3.57 9.73
C ASN A 95 3.86 -3.56 11.24
N GLN A 96 5.12 -3.39 11.65
CA GLN A 96 5.49 -3.29 13.06
C GLN A 96 4.85 -2.06 13.74
N ARG A 97 4.67 -0.94 13.03
CA ARG A 97 4.00 0.26 13.55
C ARG A 97 2.50 0.00 13.78
N VAL A 98 1.85 -0.69 12.86
CA VAL A 98 0.44 -1.11 13.00
C VAL A 98 0.25 -2.05 14.19
N ILE A 99 1.11 -3.08 14.34
CA ILE A 99 1.06 -3.99 15.50
C ILE A 99 1.29 -3.21 16.81
N ARG A 100 2.26 -2.28 16.84
CA ARG A 100 2.53 -1.46 18.04
C ARG A 100 1.33 -0.57 18.40
N ALA A 101 0.67 0.04 17.42
CA ALA A 101 -0.54 0.83 17.64
C ALA A 101 -1.68 -0.04 18.22
N ALA A 102 -1.93 -1.21 17.63
CA ALA A 102 -2.93 -2.17 18.12
C ALA A 102 -2.64 -2.64 19.56
N LEU A 103 -1.38 -2.89 19.91
CA LEU A 103 -0.98 -3.24 21.28
C LEU A 103 -1.20 -2.09 22.27
N THR A 104 -0.93 -0.85 21.87
CA THR A 104 -1.21 0.33 22.72
C THR A 104 -2.71 0.57 22.87
N GLU A 105 -3.51 0.36 21.82
CA GLU A 105 -4.97 0.53 21.91
C GLU A 105 -5.64 -0.58 22.76
N TYR A 106 -5.10 -1.80 22.69
CA TYR A 106 -5.48 -2.89 23.59
C TYR A 106 -5.17 -2.52 25.05
N ASP A 107 -3.97 -2.03 25.36
CA ASP A 107 -3.58 -1.61 26.72
C ASP A 107 -4.42 -0.41 27.24
N LEU A 108 -4.77 0.55 26.36
CA LEU A 108 -5.69 1.63 26.72
C LEU A 108 -7.11 1.12 27.04
N THR A 109 -7.54 0.03 26.41
CA THR A 109 -8.89 -0.55 26.57
C THR A 109 -8.99 -1.52 27.74
N PHE A 110 -7.96 -2.35 27.95
CA PHE A 110 -7.95 -3.46 28.91
C PHE A 110 -6.94 -3.31 30.06
N HIS A 111 -6.16 -2.23 30.09
CA HIS A 111 -5.13 -1.92 31.10
C HIS A 111 -4.14 -3.06 31.38
N THR A 112 -3.94 -3.89 30.36
CA THR A 112 -3.14 -5.11 30.39
C THR A 112 -2.62 -5.35 28.98
N PHE A 113 -1.39 -5.84 28.85
CA PHE A 113 -0.90 -6.36 27.58
C PHE A 113 -1.35 -7.82 27.38
N PRO A 114 -1.63 -8.26 26.14
CA PRO A 114 -1.92 -9.66 25.85
C PRO A 114 -0.72 -10.55 26.19
N VAL A 115 -0.89 -11.44 27.18
CA VAL A 115 0.15 -12.30 27.74
C VAL A 115 -0.01 -13.75 27.28
N GLU A 116 0.28 -13.98 26.01
CA GLU A 116 0.29 -15.31 25.42
C GLU A 116 1.68 -15.94 25.35
N ALA A 117 1.73 -17.28 25.30
CA ALA A 117 2.98 -18.03 25.25
C ALA A 117 3.80 -17.82 23.96
N THR A 118 3.17 -17.32 22.88
CA THR A 118 3.84 -17.01 21.61
C THR A 118 3.25 -15.76 20.95
N SER A 119 4.07 -15.01 20.22
CA SER A 119 3.64 -13.79 19.50
C SER A 119 2.60 -14.06 18.42
N ALA A 120 2.54 -15.28 17.86
CA ALA A 120 1.52 -15.67 16.88
C ALA A 120 0.11 -15.73 17.49
N LEU A 121 0.00 -16.17 18.76
CA LEU A 121 -1.25 -16.14 19.51
C LEU A 121 -1.64 -14.69 19.85
N VAL A 122 -0.70 -13.86 20.34
CA VAL A 122 -0.93 -12.42 20.58
C VAL A 122 -1.53 -11.71 19.34
N ILE A 123 -0.98 -11.94 18.15
CA ILE A 123 -1.49 -11.33 16.91
C ILE A 123 -2.89 -11.85 16.55
N THR A 124 -3.17 -13.12 16.86
CA THR A 124 -4.49 -13.72 16.67
C THR A 124 -5.52 -13.12 17.62
N ASP A 125 -5.16 -12.85 18.87
CA ASP A 125 -6.06 -12.23 19.86
C ASP A 125 -6.32 -10.76 19.55
N LEU A 126 -5.30 -10.00 19.12
CA LEU A 126 -5.48 -8.62 18.62
C LEU A 126 -6.45 -8.58 17.42
N LYS A 127 -6.37 -9.56 16.52
CA LYS A 127 -7.30 -9.71 15.39
C LYS A 127 -8.71 -10.10 15.85
N ASN A 128 -8.85 -11.06 16.76
CA ASN A 128 -10.13 -11.49 17.32
C ASN A 128 -10.83 -10.36 18.10
N ALA A 129 -10.06 -9.50 18.77
CA ALA A 129 -10.53 -8.31 19.46
C ALA A 129 -10.81 -7.11 18.52
N GLY A 130 -10.49 -7.22 17.22
CA GLY A 130 -10.80 -6.20 16.22
C GLY A 130 -9.78 -5.07 16.06
N PHE A 131 -8.59 -5.17 16.66
CA PHE A 131 -7.52 -4.16 16.53
C PHE A 131 -6.62 -4.35 15.29
N LEU A 132 -6.82 -5.42 14.50
CA LEU A 132 -6.08 -5.72 13.28
C LEU A 132 -7.02 -6.27 12.19
N ASP A 133 -7.14 -5.57 11.06
CA ASP A 133 -7.99 -5.98 9.92
C ASP A 133 -7.52 -7.30 9.26
N SER A 134 -6.21 -7.52 9.25
CA SER A 134 -5.60 -8.73 8.70
C SER A 134 -4.34 -9.09 9.49
N THR A 135 -3.90 -10.34 9.39
CA THR A 135 -2.64 -10.79 9.99
C THR A 135 -1.50 -10.21 9.13
N PRO A 136 -0.66 -9.30 9.65
CA PRO A 136 0.41 -8.72 8.85
C PRO A 136 1.52 -9.75 8.63
N ASP A 137 1.85 -10.02 7.37
CA ASP A 137 2.96 -10.88 6.98
C ASP A 137 4.21 -10.06 6.63
N CYS A 138 5.39 -10.59 6.95
CA CYS A 138 6.64 -9.97 6.53
C CYS A 138 6.95 -10.34 5.06
N PRO A 139 7.22 -9.37 4.17
CA PRO A 139 7.53 -9.66 2.75
C PRO A 139 8.80 -10.50 2.55
N SER A 140 9.67 -10.57 3.57
CA SER A 140 10.88 -11.41 3.58
C SER A 140 10.67 -12.76 4.29
N GLY A 141 9.43 -13.13 4.65
CA GLY A 141 9.11 -14.40 5.33
C GLY A 141 9.51 -14.47 6.80
N GLY A 142 9.76 -13.34 7.46
CA GLY A 142 10.12 -13.26 8.88
C GLY A 142 8.92 -13.27 9.82
N ASN A 143 9.10 -13.79 11.03
CA ASN A 143 8.08 -13.76 12.09
C ASN A 143 8.19 -12.49 12.93
N TYR A 144 7.06 -12.00 13.43
CA TYR A 144 7.02 -10.91 14.41
C TYR A 144 7.13 -11.45 15.84
N ILE A 145 7.94 -10.79 16.65
CA ILE A 145 8.18 -11.11 18.07
C ILE A 145 7.73 -9.89 18.87
N ILE A 146 6.97 -10.13 19.95
CA ILE A 146 6.42 -9.09 20.81
C ILE A 146 6.99 -9.34 22.20
N THR A 147 7.75 -8.38 22.71
CA THR A 147 8.39 -8.44 24.03
C THR A 147 7.86 -7.30 24.90
N ILE A 148 7.20 -7.65 26.00
CA ILE A 148 6.70 -6.68 26.99
C ILE A 148 7.86 -6.34 27.94
N ALA A 149 8.09 -5.04 28.19
CA ALA A 149 9.07 -4.60 29.17
C ALA A 149 8.71 -5.10 30.59
N PRO A 150 9.69 -5.40 31.47
CA PRO A 150 9.41 -5.96 32.80
C PRO A 150 8.57 -5.04 33.70
N ASN A 151 8.45 -3.76 33.36
CA ASN A 151 7.60 -2.78 34.05
C ASN A 151 6.12 -2.84 33.62
N GLY A 152 5.78 -3.70 32.64
CA GLY A 152 4.41 -3.86 32.12
C GLY A 152 3.86 -2.65 31.38
N THR A 153 4.69 -1.68 31.00
CA THR A 153 4.27 -0.34 30.50
C THR A 153 4.61 -0.08 29.02
N THR A 154 5.27 -1.01 28.34
CA THR A 154 5.71 -0.82 26.96
C THR A 154 5.87 -2.17 26.26
N ALA A 155 5.24 -2.33 25.10
CA ALA A 155 5.44 -3.48 24.23
C ALA A 155 6.38 -3.12 23.06
N THR A 156 7.45 -3.91 22.93
CA THR A 156 8.40 -3.82 21.83
C THR A 156 8.04 -4.85 20.77
N VAL A 157 7.84 -4.39 19.54
CA VAL A 157 7.67 -5.26 18.35
C VAL A 157 9.00 -5.32 17.60
N SER A 158 9.40 -6.53 17.22
CA SER A 158 10.55 -6.80 16.34
C SER A 158 10.21 -7.87 15.31
N CYS A 159 11.01 -7.97 14.24
CA CYS A 159 10.95 -9.01 13.23
C CYS A 159 12.23 -9.83 13.23
N SER A 160 12.13 -11.14 13.00
CA SER A 160 13.28 -12.05 12.93
C SER A 160 14.25 -11.76 11.77
N VAL A 161 13.86 -10.96 10.78
CA VAL A 161 14.68 -10.62 9.60
C VAL A 161 15.17 -9.16 9.64
N HIS A 162 14.28 -8.20 9.86
CA HIS A 162 14.60 -6.76 9.81
C HIS A 162 14.85 -6.14 11.20
N GLY A 163 14.83 -6.93 12.27
CA GLY A 163 15.07 -6.42 13.62
C GLY A 163 13.91 -5.58 14.18
N GLN A 164 14.23 -4.67 15.10
CA GLN A 164 13.27 -3.92 15.91
C GLN A 164 12.94 -2.55 15.32
N LEU A 165 11.64 -2.23 15.25
CA LEU A 165 11.12 -0.93 14.85
C LEU A 165 11.74 0.23 15.66
N GLY A 166 12.57 1.02 14.98
CA GLY A 166 13.22 2.22 15.51
C GLY A 166 14.76 2.15 15.62
N ASN A 167 15.39 1.03 15.25
CA ASN A 167 16.84 0.83 15.38
C ASN A 167 17.62 0.97 14.04
N GLN A 168 17.21 1.93 13.19
CA GLN A 168 17.87 2.29 11.92
C GLN A 168 18.71 3.57 12.11
#